data_AF-A0A4P6L3K7-F1
#
_entry.id   AF-A0A4P6L3K7-F1
#
_cell.length_a   1.000
_cell.length_b   1.000
_cell.length_c   1.000
_cell.angle_alpha   90.00
_cell.angle_beta   90.00
_cell.angle_gamma   90.00
#
_symmetry.space_group_name_H-M   'P 1'
#
loop_
_entity.id
_entity.type
_entity.pdbx_description
1 polymer ?
#
loop_
_entity_poly.entity_id
_entity_poly.type
_entity_poly.pdbx_seq_one_letter_code
_entity_poly.pdbx_strand_id
1 'polypeptide(L)'
;MKRQPRKNSDLEAVVRQGLVVDSQRGAANAWVYMAAQGVPSNVIARVLSAPDNRRDGDRFAVEAKQFPAPAVRIRAPRHAH
;
A
#
# COMPACT_ATOMS: atom_id res chain seq x y z
N MET A 1 -13.31 -26.28 6.33
CA MET A 1 -13.44 -24.80 6.30
C MET A 1 -12.93 -24.28 4.96
N LYS A 2 -13.82 -23.80 4.09
CA LYS A 2 -13.43 -23.22 2.79
C LYS A 2 -12.86 -21.83 3.04
N ARG A 3 -11.53 -21.66 2.95
CA ARG A 3 -10.90 -20.33 2.89
C ARG A 3 -11.45 -19.66 1.64
N GLN A 4 -12.24 -18.60 1.79
CA GLN A 4 -12.78 -17.79 0.70
C GLN A 4 -11.65 -16.87 0.20
N PRO A 5 -10.90 -17.24 -0.86
CA PRO A 5 -9.63 -16.56 -1.17
C PRO A 5 -9.85 -15.28 -1.99
N ARG A 6 -11.01 -15.15 -2.65
CA ARG A 6 -11.24 -14.14 -3.69
C ARG A 6 -11.76 -12.80 -3.19
N LYS A 7 -12.48 -12.76 -2.06
CA LYS A 7 -13.00 -11.50 -1.50
C LYS A 7 -11.96 -10.77 -0.64
N ASN A 8 -11.06 -11.51 0.01
CA ASN A 8 -10.03 -10.90 0.84
C ASN A 8 -8.95 -10.19 0.02
N SER A 9 -8.59 -10.72 -1.15
CA SER A 9 -7.55 -10.13 -1.99
C SER A 9 -7.92 -8.74 -2.52
N ASP A 10 -9.18 -8.52 -2.84
CA ASP A 10 -9.69 -7.24 -3.34
C ASP A 10 -9.68 -6.18 -2.23
N LEU A 11 -10.18 -6.55 -1.04
CA LEU A 11 -10.14 -5.69 0.14
C LEU A 11 -8.70 -5.33 0.55
N GLU A 12 -7.79 -6.31 0.51
CA GLU A 12 -6.37 -6.09 0.81
C GLU A 12 -5.71 -5.13 -0.18
N ALA A 13 -6.04 -5.22 -1.47
CA ALA A 13 -5.52 -4.30 -2.48
C ALA A 13 -6.01 -2.86 -2.25
N VAL A 14 -7.30 -2.69 -1.95
CA VAL A 14 -7.90 -1.38 -1.65
C VAL A 14 -7.28 -0.76 -0.40
N VAL A 15 -7.10 -1.55 0.67
CA VAL A 15 -6.45 -1.11 1.91
C VAL A 15 -5.01 -0.67 1.64
N ARG A 16 -4.23 -1.47 0.92
CA ARG A 16 -2.85 -1.11 0.56
C ARG A 16 -2.78 0.22 -0.20
N GLN A 17 -3.68 0.41 -1.15
CA GLN A 17 -3.74 1.67 -1.89
C GLN A 17 -4.19 2.84 -1.00
N GLY A 18 -5.11 2.62 -0.07
CA GLY A 18 -5.50 3.61 0.94
C GLY A 18 -4.33 4.04 1.83
N LEU A 19 -3.42 3.13 2.18
CA LEU A 19 -2.22 3.44 2.96
C LEU A 19 -1.18 4.25 2.16
N VAL A 20 -1.13 4.07 0.84
CA VAL A 20 -0.35 4.96 -0.03
C VAL A 20 -0.96 6.36 -0.09
N VAL A 21 -2.30 6.48 -0.07
CA VAL A 21 -2.98 7.79 0.02
C VAL A 21 -2.71 8.44 1.38
N ASP A 22 -2.70 7.66 2.46
CA ASP A 22 -2.39 8.13 3.83
C ASP A 22 -1.01 8.75 3.89
N SER A 23 0.01 8.07 3.35
CA SER A 23 1.39 8.58 3.38
C SER A 23 1.61 9.82 2.51
N GLN A 24 0.81 10.02 1.46
CA GLN A 24 0.96 11.15 0.52
C GLN A 24 0.07 12.35 0.87
N ARG A 25 -1.13 12.09 1.39
CA ARG A 25 -2.22 13.08 1.51
C ARG A 25 -2.86 13.09 2.90
N GLY A 26 -2.43 12.22 3.81
CA GLY A 26 -2.93 12.12 5.17
C GLY A 26 -4.18 11.25 5.32
N ALA A 27 -4.44 10.88 6.58
CA ALA A 27 -5.45 9.89 6.96
C ALA A 27 -6.88 10.23 6.54
N ALA A 28 -7.26 11.51 6.54
CA ALA A 28 -8.61 11.92 6.13
C ALA A 28 -8.88 11.60 4.65
N ASN A 29 -7.90 11.84 3.77
CA ASN A 29 -8.00 11.53 2.34
C ASN A 29 -8.01 10.02 2.10
N ALA A 30 -7.18 9.28 2.84
CA ALA A 30 -7.16 7.81 2.80
C ALA A 30 -8.49 7.20 3.24
N TRP A 31 -9.09 7.76 4.29
CA TRP A 31 -10.39 7.34 4.79
C TRP A 31 -11.46 7.45 3.72
N VAL A 32 -11.59 8.63 3.09
CA VAL A 32 -12.59 8.86 2.04
C VAL A 32 -12.37 7.90 0.87
N TYR A 33 -11.11 7.70 0.45
CA TYR A 33 -10.77 6.78 -0.64
C TYR A 33 -11.18 5.32 -0.34
N MET A 34 -10.91 4.83 0.87
CA MET A 34 -11.27 3.46 1.28
C MET A 34 -12.78 3.31 1.48
N ALA A 35 -13.45 4.31 2.06
CA ALA A 35 -14.89 4.29 2.26
C ALA A 35 -15.65 4.28 0.92
N ALA A 36 -15.19 5.06 -0.07
CA ALA A 36 -15.76 5.10 -1.41
C ALA A 36 -15.68 3.75 -2.15
N GLN A 37 -14.73 2.89 -1.77
CA GLN A 37 -14.57 1.54 -2.32
C GLN A 37 -15.24 0.44 -1.47
N GLY A 38 -16.01 0.83 -0.46
CA GLY A 38 -16.78 -0.10 0.36
C GLY A 38 -15.98 -0.80 1.46
N VAL A 39 -14.80 -0.28 1.83
CA VAL A 39 -14.07 -0.79 3.01
C VAL A 39 -14.87 -0.44 4.27
N PRO A 40 -15.13 -1.41 5.16
CA PRO A 40 -15.84 -1.15 6.42
C PRO A 40 -15.09 -0.14 7.31
N SER A 41 -15.82 0.78 7.95
CA SER A 41 -15.25 1.85 8.78
C SER A 41 -14.39 1.34 9.94
N ASN A 42 -14.72 0.20 10.54
CA ASN A 42 -13.92 -0.45 11.58
C ASN A 42 -12.56 -0.96 11.04
N VAL A 43 -12.51 -1.40 9.78
CA VAL A 43 -11.26 -1.78 9.11
C VAL A 43 -10.43 -0.55 8.84
N ILE A 44 -11.02 0.51 8.26
CA ILE A 44 -10.35 1.78 7.98
C ILE A 44 -9.74 2.38 9.26
N ALA A 45 -10.53 2.47 10.34
CA ALA A 45 -10.08 2.97 11.63
C ALA A 45 -8.90 2.17 12.16
N ARG A 46 -8.94 0.84 12.07
CA ARG A 46 -7.84 -0.02 12.53
C ARG A 46 -6.54 0.22 11.75
N VAL A 47 -6.61 0.31 10.42
CA VAL A 47 -5.39 0.45 9.59
C VAL A 47 -4.80 1.85 9.64
N LEU A 48 -5.62 2.89 9.83
CA LEU A 48 -5.14 4.27 9.95
C LEU A 48 -4.65 4.62 11.36
N SER A 49 -5.25 4.06 12.42
CA SER A 49 -4.88 4.40 13.81
C SER A 49 -3.72 3.58 14.39
N ALA A 50 -3.46 2.38 13.86
CA ALA A 50 -2.40 1.50 14.35
C ALA A 50 -1.45 1.09 13.22
N PRO A 51 -0.54 2.00 12.78
CA PRO A 51 0.40 1.70 11.71
C PRO A 51 1.31 0.49 12.01
N ASP A 52 1.65 0.25 13.28
CA ASP A 52 2.42 -0.93 13.72
C ASP A 52 1.68 -2.28 13.59
N ASN A 53 0.35 -2.26 13.43
CA ASN A 53 -0.44 -3.47 13.18
C ASN A 53 -0.67 -3.75 11.68
N ARG A 54 -0.09 -2.94 10.79
CA ARG A 54 -0.16 -3.14 9.34
C ARG A 54 0.66 -4.39 8.98
N ARG A 55 0.19 -5.19 8.01
CA ARG A 55 0.96 -6.34 7.53
C ARG A 55 2.26 -5.85 6.89
N ASP A 56 3.32 -6.65 6.90
CA ASP A 56 4.60 -6.29 6.25
C ASP A 56 4.42 -5.78 4.81
N GLY A 57 3.52 -6.40 4.03
CA GLY A 57 3.23 -5.98 2.66
C GLY A 57 2.65 -4.57 2.52
N ASP A 58 2.03 -4.04 3.57
CA ASP A 58 1.51 -2.68 3.61
C ASP A 58 2.61 -1.67 3.99
N ARG A 59 3.53 -2.08 4.87
CA ARG A 59 4.74 -1.31 5.18
C ARG A 59 5.60 -1.15 3.93
N PHE A 60 5.85 -2.23 3.19
CA PHE A 60 6.61 -2.17 1.93
C PHE A 60 5.95 -1.29 0.87
N ALA A 61 4.61 -1.22 0.82
CA ALA A 61 3.91 -0.37 -0.12
C ALA A 61 4.12 1.13 0.17
N VAL A 62 4.17 1.51 1.45
CA VAL A 62 4.50 2.88 1.87
C VAL A 62 5.98 3.17 1.59
N GLU A 63 6.87 2.25 1.99
CA GLU A 63 8.32 2.43 1.88
C GLU A 63 8.81 2.49 0.42
N ALA A 64 8.29 1.63 -0.46
CA ALA A 64 8.62 1.63 -1.89
C ALA A 64 8.21 2.93 -2.62
N LYS A 65 7.25 3.68 -2.06
CA LYS A 65 6.84 5.00 -2.58
C LYS A 65 7.61 6.14 -1.96
N GLN A 66 8.08 5.99 -0.72
CA GLN A 66 8.81 7.01 0.02
C GLN A 66 10.30 7.04 -0.35
N PHE A 67 10.85 5.89 -0.69
CA PHE A 67 12.17 5.74 -1.28
C PHE A 67 12.03 5.06 -2.64
N PRO A 68 11.97 5.81 -3.76
CA PRO A 68 12.12 5.18 -5.05
C PRO A 68 13.45 4.42 -5.04
N ALA A 69 13.41 3.13 -5.40
CA ALA A 69 14.60 2.28 -5.47
C ALA A 69 15.76 3.07 -6.11
N PRO A 70 16.97 3.06 -5.54
CA PRO A 70 18.08 3.80 -6.10
C PRO A 70 18.21 3.39 -7.55
N ALA A 71 18.20 4.38 -8.46
CA ALA A 71 18.32 4.15 -9.89
C ALA A 71 19.51 3.22 -10.11
N VAL A 72 19.22 1.95 -10.42
CA VAL A 72 20.24 0.98 -10.78
C VAL A 72 20.83 1.54 -12.05
N ARG A 73 21.96 2.25 -11.93
CA ARG A 73 22.73 2.76 -13.06
C ARG A 73 23.27 1.53 -13.77
N ILE A 74 22.48 0.98 -14.68
CA ILE A 74 22.94 -0.02 -15.64
C ILE A 74 24.09 0.67 -16.38
N ARG A 75 25.32 0.27 -16.06
CA ARG A 75 26.51 0.79 -16.74
C ARG A 75 26.36 0.42 -18.21
N ALA A 76 26.34 1.42 -19.07
CA ALA A 76 26.33 1.21 -20.51
C ALA A 76 27.50 0.28 -20.90
N PRO A 77 27.28 -0.69 -21.82
CA PRO A 77 28.37 -1.51 -22.31
C PRO A 77 29.39 -0.60 -22.99
N ARG A 78 30.65 -0.63 -22.53
CA ARG A 78 31.75 -0.01 -23.27
C ARG A 78 31.85 -0.77 -24.58
N HIS A 79 31.50 -0.10 -25.69
CA HIS A 79 31.95 -0.54 -27.00
C HIS A 79 33.49 -0.49 -26.99
N ALA A 80 34.10 -1.67 -27.02
CA ALA A 80 35.50 -1.82 -27.39
C ALA A 80 35.59 -1.72 -28.91
N HIS A 81 36.60 -0.96 -29.34
CA HIS A 81 37.07 -0.62 -30.68
C HIS A 81 36.64 -1.51 -31.86
#